data_AF-A0A1H4A095-F1
#
_entry.id   AF-A0A1H4A095-F1
#
_cell.length_a   1.000
_cell.length_b   1.000
_cell.length_c   1.000
_cell.angle_alpha   90.00
_cell.angle_beta   90.00
_cell.angle_gamma   90.00
#
_symmetry.space_group_name_H-M   'P 1'
#
loop_
_entity.id
_entity.type
_entity.pdbx_description
1 polymer ?
#
loop_
_entity_poly.entity_id
_entity_poly.type
_entity_poly.pdbx_seq_one_letter_code
_entity_poly.pdbx_strand_id
1 'polypeptide(L)'
;MSVLKLLKSKPMPDKNAPEYKERYEREVAYGRKFADVSGISWAARKLQVFANNHRAAFLIIVFGIVILCFLTNLSRLVISYRAAEGKKAVAVQRVDSALEKKKIHEMKERLYYLEKQDRHDEED
;
A
#
# COMPACT_ATOMS: atom_id res chain seq x y z
N MET A 1 7.42 -56.70 6.42
CA MET A 1 7.63 -56.19 7.79
C MET A 1 7.35 -54.68 7.83
N SER A 2 6.16 -54.27 7.39
CA SER A 2 5.03 -53.91 8.25
C SER A 2 5.25 -52.60 9.01
N VAL A 3 4.83 -51.50 8.36
CA VAL A 3 4.55 -50.15 8.90
C VAL A 3 3.85 -50.17 10.27
N LEU A 4 3.14 -51.25 10.60
CA LEU A 4 2.60 -51.56 11.93
C LEU A 4 3.65 -51.54 13.07
N LYS A 5 4.93 -51.80 12.81
CA LYS A 5 6.00 -51.74 13.83
C LYS A 5 6.38 -50.30 14.21
N LEU A 6 6.22 -49.33 13.30
CA LEU A 6 6.45 -47.90 13.57
C LEU A 6 5.29 -47.28 14.37
N LEU A 7 4.07 -47.78 14.19
CA LEU A 7 2.89 -47.38 14.97
C LEU A 7 2.72 -48.17 16.27
N LYS A 8 3.58 -49.15 16.54
CA LYS A 8 3.63 -49.87 17.81
C LYS A 8 4.24 -48.94 18.86
N SER A 9 3.46 -47.95 19.26
CA SER A 9 3.71 -47.14 20.45
C SER A 9 3.98 -48.11 21.58
N LYS A 10 5.24 -48.14 22.05
CA LYS A 10 5.60 -48.84 23.29
C LYS A 10 4.58 -48.40 24.35
N PRO A 11 4.06 -49.31 25.19
CA PRO A 11 3.18 -48.91 26.30
C PRO A 11 3.86 -47.77 27.03
N MET A 12 3.14 -46.67 27.21
CA MET A 12 3.68 -45.45 27.82
C MET A 12 4.30 -45.87 29.16
N PRO A 13 5.63 -45.76 29.33
CA PRO A 13 6.26 -46.15 30.58
C PRO A 13 5.63 -45.33 31.69
N ASP A 14 5.35 -46.00 32.81
CA ASP A 14 4.58 -45.45 33.92
C ASP A 14 5.05 -44.02 34.25
N LYS A 15 4.09 -43.11 34.25
CA LYS A 15 4.26 -41.65 34.38
C LYS A 15 4.97 -41.26 35.69
N ASN A 16 5.00 -42.18 36.67
CA ASN A 16 5.56 -41.99 38.00
C ASN A 16 6.94 -42.61 38.18
N ALA A 17 7.53 -43.24 37.15
CA ALA A 17 8.88 -43.77 37.25
C ALA A 17 9.89 -42.61 37.45
N PRO A 18 10.75 -42.68 38.48
CA PRO A 18 11.64 -41.57 38.86
C PRO A 18 12.56 -41.13 37.73
N GLU A 19 12.93 -42.06 36.84
CA GLU A 19 13.78 -41.80 35.67
C GLU A 19 13.14 -40.88 34.61
N TYR A 20 11.81 -40.87 34.48
CA TYR A 20 11.10 -40.05 33.49
C TYR A 20 10.81 -38.63 33.99
N LYS A 21 10.71 -38.46 35.31
CA LYS A 21 10.48 -37.16 35.93
C LYS A 21 11.68 -36.22 35.71
N GLU A 22 12.89 -36.73 35.90
CA GLU A 22 14.11 -35.94 35.72
C GLU A 22 14.34 -35.51 34.26
N ARG A 23 13.97 -36.35 33.28
CA ARG A 23 14.05 -35.98 31.86
C ARG A 23 13.03 -34.92 31.50
N TYR A 24 11.79 -35.08 31.96
CA TYR A 24 10.72 -34.12 31.74
C TYR A 24 11.05 -32.74 32.35
N GLU A 25 11.53 -32.70 33.59
CA GLU A 25 11.91 -31.44 34.23
C GLU A 25 13.08 -30.76 33.52
N ARG A 26 14.02 -31.54 32.97
CA ARG A 26 15.13 -31.00 32.17
C ARG A 26 14.64 -30.41 30.85
N GLU A 27 13.78 -31.13 30.12
CA GLU A 27 13.21 -30.68 28.85
C GLU A 27 12.33 -29.43 29.03
N VAL A 28 11.51 -29.38 30.09
CA VAL A 28 10.73 -28.20 30.44
C VAL A 28 11.64 -27.03 30.80
N ALA A 29 12.72 -27.26 31.55
CA ALA A 29 13.69 -26.21 31.87
C ALA A 29 14.41 -25.67 30.63
N TYR A 30 14.78 -26.52 29.67
CA TYR A 30 15.34 -26.09 28.39
C TYR A 30 14.34 -25.31 27.55
N GLY A 31 13.08 -25.76 27.48
CA GLY A 31 12.01 -25.03 26.78
C GLY A 31 11.75 -23.65 27.40
N ARG A 32 11.81 -23.55 28.73
CA ARG A 32 11.66 -22.28 29.46
C ARG A 32 12.83 -21.33 29.19
N LYS A 33 14.06 -21.84 29.22
CA LYS A 33 15.26 -21.07 28.84
C LYS A 33 15.25 -20.66 27.36
N PHE A 34 14.73 -21.50 26.47
CA PHE A 34 14.60 -21.17 25.05
C PHE A 34 13.57 -20.06 24.79
N ALA A 35 12.45 -20.08 25.52
CA ALA A 35 11.45 -19.01 25.48
C ALA A 35 12.03 -17.69 26.00
N ASP A 36 12.79 -17.72 27.10
CA ASP A 36 13.45 -16.53 27.66
C ASP A 36 14.56 -15.98 26.75
N VAL A 37 15.38 -16.86 26.15
CA VAL A 37 16.48 -16.46 25.24
C VAL A 37 15.96 -15.96 23.89
N SER A 38 14.83 -16.49 23.40
CA SER A 38 14.26 -16.07 22.11
C SER A 38 13.74 -14.62 22.09
N GLY A 39 13.72 -13.91 23.23
CA GLY A 39 13.33 -12.49 23.29
C GLY A 39 11.85 -12.20 23.00
N ILE A 40 11.09 -13.19 22.52
CA ILE A 40 9.64 -13.14 22.33
C ILE A 40 8.96 -12.96 23.69
N SER A 41 9.48 -13.55 24.77
CA SER A 41 8.99 -13.31 26.13
C SER A 41 9.07 -11.83 26.51
N TRP A 42 10.12 -11.12 26.11
CA TRP A 42 10.24 -9.68 26.37
C TRP A 42 9.21 -8.89 25.55
N ALA A 43 9.08 -9.18 24.26
CA ALA A 43 8.11 -8.52 23.39
C ALA A 43 6.66 -8.80 23.82
N ALA A 44 6.33 -10.05 24.13
CA ALA A 44 5.02 -10.49 24.61
C ALA A 44 4.69 -9.90 25.99
N ARG A 45 5.66 -9.82 26.91
CA ARG A 45 5.47 -9.16 28.22
C ARG A 45 5.28 -7.66 28.06
N LYS A 46 6.01 -7.01 27.15
CA LYS A 46 5.83 -5.58 26.86
C LYS A 46 4.50 -5.31 26.18
N LEU A 47 4.07 -6.17 25.25
CA LEU A 47 2.74 -6.13 24.65
C LEU A 47 1.63 -6.39 25.67
N GLN A 48 1.79 -7.36 26.57
CA GLN A 48 0.82 -7.65 27.62
C GLN A 48 0.69 -6.49 28.60
N VAL A 49 1.80 -5.92 29.07
CA VAL A 49 1.79 -4.75 29.96
C VAL A 49 1.23 -3.52 29.23
N PHE A 50 1.55 -3.34 27.95
CA PHE A 50 1.02 -2.25 27.14
C PHE A 50 -0.48 -2.42 26.84
N ALA A 51 -0.95 -3.64 26.59
CA ALA A 51 -2.36 -3.94 26.38
C ALA A 51 -3.17 -3.83 27.67
N ASN A 52 -2.61 -4.24 28.80
CA ASN A 52 -3.26 -4.19 30.11
C ASN A 52 -3.30 -2.78 30.70
N ASN A 53 -2.29 -1.93 30.41
CA ASN A 53 -2.21 -0.55 30.90
C ASN A 53 -2.77 0.50 29.92
N HIS A 54 -2.67 0.24 28.61
CA HIS A 54 -3.02 1.20 27.57
C HIS A 54 -3.77 0.54 26.39
N ARG A 55 -4.90 -0.12 26.68
CA ARG A 55 -5.85 -0.62 25.67
C ARG A 55 -6.23 0.45 24.64
N ALA A 56 -6.35 1.71 25.08
CA ALA A 56 -6.61 2.86 24.22
C ALA A 56 -5.44 3.19 23.27
N ALA A 57 -4.19 3.08 23.72
CA ALA A 57 -3.03 3.37 22.87
C ALA A 57 -2.86 2.32 21.77
N PHE A 58 -3.07 1.03 22.09
CA PHE A 58 -3.11 -0.02 21.07
C PHE A 58 -4.18 0.25 20.02
N LEU A 59 -5.40 0.62 20.45
CA LEU A 59 -6.50 0.95 19.56
C LEU A 59 -6.14 2.13 18.65
N ILE A 60 -5.60 3.22 19.21
CA ILE A 60 -5.18 4.42 18.47
C ILE A 60 -4.10 4.09 17.44
N ILE A 61 -3.13 3.24 17.78
CA ILE A 61 -2.06 2.87 16.84
C ILE A 61 -2.62 2.07 15.66
N VAL A 62 -3.42 1.04 15.92
CA VAL A 62 -3.98 0.18 14.87
C VAL A 62 -4.94 0.98 13.98
N PHE A 63 -5.87 1.72 14.58
CA PHE A 63 -6.79 2.58 13.83
C PHE A 63 -6.05 3.70 13.10
N GLY A 64 -5.02 4.29 13.73
CA GLY A 64 -4.20 5.34 13.13
C GLY A 64 -3.52 4.86 11.86
N ILE A 65 -2.96 3.65 11.85
CA ILE A 65 -2.35 3.04 10.66
C ILE A 65 -3.40 2.85 9.55
N VAL A 66 -4.58 2.31 9.88
CA VAL A 66 -5.65 2.10 8.90
C VAL A 66 -6.13 3.44 8.31
N ILE A 67 -6.34 4.44 9.16
CA ILE A 67 -6.74 5.80 8.74
C ILE A 67 -5.65 6.42 7.87
N LEU A 68 -4.38 6.30 8.22
CA LEU A 68 -3.26 6.84 7.45
C LEU A 68 -3.17 6.17 6.06
N CYS A 69 -3.34 4.85 5.97
CA CYS A 69 -3.42 4.14 4.70
C CYS A 69 -4.59 4.63 3.84
N PHE A 70 -5.75 4.86 4.46
CA PHE A 70 -6.93 5.37 3.75
C PHE A 70 -6.72 6.81 3.26
N LEU A 71 -6.20 7.69 4.12
CA LEU A 71 -5.91 9.09 3.78
C LEU A 71 -4.86 9.21 2.69
N THR A 72 -3.79 8.40 2.73
CA THR A 72 -2.76 8.41 1.69
C THR A 72 -3.30 7.87 0.36
N ASN A 73 -4.16 6.86 0.38
CA ASN A 73 -4.85 6.35 -0.80
C ASN A 73 -5.76 7.42 -1.42
N LEU A 74 -6.62 8.05 -0.61
CA LEU A 74 -7.54 9.10 -1.04
C LEU A 74 -6.78 10.36 -1.51
N SER A 75 -5.71 10.76 -0.82
CA SER A 75 -4.90 11.92 -1.21
C SER A 75 -4.26 11.72 -2.58
N ARG A 76 -3.76 10.51 -2.89
CA ARG A 76 -3.25 10.20 -4.23
C ARG A 76 -4.34 10.29 -5.28
N LEU A 77 -5.54 9.78 -4.98
CA LEU A 77 -6.68 9.90 -5.87
C LEU A 77 -7.05 11.36 -6.12
N VAL A 78 -7.21 12.17 -5.08
CA VAL A 78 -7.56 13.60 -5.18
C VAL A 78 -6.50 14.39 -5.96
N ILE A 79 -5.22 14.16 -5.67
CA ILE A 79 -4.12 14.78 -6.43
C ILE A 79 -4.17 14.36 -7.90
N SER A 80 -4.39 13.07 -8.18
CA SER A 80 -4.50 12.57 -9.55
C SER A 80 -5.72 13.14 -10.28
N TYR A 81 -6.84 13.36 -9.58
CA TYR A 81 -8.06 13.91 -10.15
C TYR A 81 -7.93 15.41 -10.45
N ARG A 82 -7.32 16.18 -9.53
CA ARG A 82 -6.98 17.59 -9.76
C ARG A 82 -5.95 17.75 -10.89
N ALA A 83 -4.96 16.87 -10.97
CA ALA A 83 -4.02 16.83 -12.08
C ALA A 83 -4.70 16.43 -13.39
N ALA A 84 -5.71 15.57 -13.35
CA ALA A 84 -6.50 15.18 -14.51
C ALA A 84 -7.44 16.31 -14.98
N GLU A 85 -8.02 17.10 -14.07
CA GLU A 85 -8.73 18.35 -14.42
C GLU A 85 -7.80 19.34 -15.14
N GLY A 86 -6.58 19.52 -14.64
CA GLY A 86 -5.55 20.30 -15.33
C GLY A 86 -5.23 19.75 -16.73
N LYS A 87 -5.12 18.42 -16.89
CA LYS A 87 -4.88 17.78 -18.20
C LYS A 87 -6.06 17.90 -19.16
N LYS A 88 -7.31 17.83 -18.68
CA LYS A 88 -8.51 18.06 -19.49
C LYS A 88 -8.58 19.53 -19.96
N ALA A 89 -8.30 20.48 -19.08
CA ALA A 89 -8.21 21.90 -19.43
C ALA A 89 -7.08 22.19 -20.43
N VAL A 90 -5.92 21.53 -20.29
CA VAL A 90 -4.79 21.66 -21.23
C VAL A 90 -5.09 21.04 -22.60
N ALA A 91 -5.80 19.90 -22.65
CA ALA A 91 -6.19 19.30 -23.93
C ALA A 91 -7.18 20.19 -24.70
N VAL A 92 -8.17 20.76 -24.01
CA VAL A 92 -9.13 21.71 -24.60
C VAL A 92 -8.43 22.99 -25.04
N GLN A 93 -7.59 23.60 -24.20
CA GLN A 93 -6.84 24.80 -24.58
C GLN A 93 -5.94 24.59 -25.80
N ARG A 94 -5.32 23.42 -25.95
CA ARG A 94 -4.49 23.12 -27.13
C ARG A 94 -5.31 22.99 -28.40
N VAL A 95 -6.51 22.42 -28.32
CA VAL A 95 -7.45 22.35 -29.45
C VAL A 95 -7.95 23.75 -29.82
N ASP A 96 -8.37 24.54 -28.84
CA ASP A 96 -8.87 25.90 -29.06
C ASP A 96 -7.79 26.81 -29.66
N SER A 97 -6.56 26.75 -29.12
CA SER A 97 -5.42 27.50 -29.65
C SER A 97 -5.05 27.09 -31.09
N ALA A 98 -5.20 25.80 -31.43
CA ALA A 98 -4.95 25.31 -32.79
C ALA A 98 -6.07 25.75 -33.75
N LEU A 99 -7.32 25.77 -33.29
CA LEU A 99 -8.47 26.21 -34.06
C LEU A 99 -8.41 27.71 -34.35
N GLU A 100 -8.02 28.53 -33.38
CA GLU A 100 -7.86 29.97 -33.54
C GLU A 100 -6.74 30.31 -34.54
N LYS A 101 -5.60 29.64 -34.46
CA LYS A 101 -4.51 29.79 -35.44
C LYS A 101 -4.95 29.46 -36.86
N LYS A 102 -5.77 28.41 -37.05
CA LYS A 102 -6.33 28.07 -38.36
C LYS A 102 -7.25 29.16 -38.89
N LYS A 103 -8.15 29.69 -38.06
CA LYS A 103 -9.05 30.79 -38.44
C LYS A 103 -8.28 32.05 -38.83
N ILE A 104 -7.23 32.42 -38.08
CA ILE A 104 -6.39 33.57 -38.40
C ILE A 104 -5.65 33.36 -39.73
N HIS A 105 -5.15 32.15 -39.99
CA HIS A 105 -4.51 31.82 -41.25
C HIS A 105 -5.48 31.97 -42.43
N GLU A 106 -6.68 31.39 -42.33
CA GLU A 106 -7.71 31.50 -43.37
C GLU A 106 -8.15 32.95 -43.60
N MET A 107 -8.28 33.76 -42.53
CA MET A 107 -8.58 35.19 -42.65
C MET A 107 -7.46 35.95 -43.35
N LYS A 108 -6.19 35.66 -43.02
CA LYS A 108 -5.04 36.30 -43.69
C LYS A 108 -4.97 35.94 -45.17
N GLU A 109 -5.23 34.68 -45.52
CA GLU A 109 -5.31 34.28 -46.92
C GLU A 109 -6.43 35.04 -47.65
N ARG A 110 -7.64 35.10 -47.08
CA ARG A 110 -8.73 35.87 -47.68
C ARG A 110 -8.38 37.34 -47.87
N LEU A 111 -7.78 37.98 -46.87
CA LEU A 111 -7.34 39.37 -46.95
C LEU A 111 -6.29 39.57 -48.04
N TYR A 112 -5.34 38.64 -48.19
CA TYR A 112 -4.33 38.69 -49.24
C TYR A 112 -4.93 38.65 -50.65
N TYR A 113 -5.95 37.82 -50.87
CA TYR A 113 -6.64 37.77 -52.17
C TYR A 113 -7.47 39.03 -52.43
N LEU A 114 -8.15 39.56 -51.41
CA LEU A 114 -8.93 40.80 -51.53
C LEU A 114 -8.04 42.00 -51.83
N GLU A 115 -6.93 42.17 -51.11
CA GLU A 115 -5.97 43.24 -51.35
C GLU A 115 -5.33 43.15 -52.74
N LYS A 116 -5.10 41.94 -53.24
CA LYS A 116 -4.59 41.73 -54.60
C LYS A 116 -5.64 42.06 -55.66
N GLN A 117 -6.91 41.81 -55.38
CA GLN A 117 -8.02 42.11 -56.27
C GLN A 117 -8.23 43.63 -56.36
N ASP A 118 -8.24 44.34 -55.22
CA ASP A 118 -8.32 45.80 -55.19
C ASP A 118 -7.15 46.46 -55.94
N ARG A 119 -5.92 45.95 -55.79
CA ARG A 119 -4.77 46.44 -56.57
C ARG A 119 -4.87 46.18 -58.06
N HIS A 120 -5.55 45.12 -58.48
CA HIS A 120 -5.73 44.82 -59.90
C HIS A 120 -6.84 45.69 -60.52
N ASP A 121 -7.85 46.06 -59.73
CA ASP A 121 -8.93 46.97 -60.12
C ASP A 121 -8.51 48.46 -60.12
N GLU A 122 -7.45 48.83 -59.38
CA GLU A 122 -6.83 50.18 -59.41
C GLU A 122 -5.84 50.39 -60.57
N GLU A 123 -5.35 49.32 -61.20
CA GLU A 123 -4.37 49.37 -62.31
C GLU A 123 -5.01 49.35 -63.73
N ASP A 124 -6.33 49.15 -63.83
CA ASP A 124 -7.14 49.18 -65.07
C ASP A 124 -7.97 50.49 -65.20
#